data_AF-A0A0N4U2F6-F1
#
_entry.id   AF-A0A0N4U2F6-F1
#
_cell.length_a   1.000
_cell.length_b   1.000
_cell.length_c   1.000
_cell.angle_alpha   90.00
_cell.angle_beta   90.00
_cell.angle_gamma   90.00
#
_symmetry.space_group_name_H-M   'P 1'
#
loop_
_entity.id
_entity.type
_entity.pdbx_description
1 polymer ?
#
loop_
_entity_poly.entity_id
_entity_poly.type
_entity_poly.pdbx_seq_one_letter_code
_entity_poly.pdbx_strand_id
1 'polypeptide(L)'
;MNVLNLLTKYTKKGMCPLAGSSVSVDRLFINRQMQNLAAHLHYRTIDVSSFKEIVKRWYPEKYATMPAKIGKHRAVDDILESIEELKWYCRNIFKETEIPVQ
;
A
#
# COMPACT_ATOMS: atom_id res chain seq x y z
N MET A 1 12.13 -17.46 10.80
CA MET A 1 12.43 -16.06 10.44
C MET A 1 11.19 -15.24 10.70
N ASN A 2 11.25 -14.17 11.51
CA ASN A 2 10.09 -13.30 11.78
C ASN A 2 10.02 -12.13 10.79
N VAL A 3 8.90 -11.40 10.76
CA VAL A 3 8.67 -10.28 9.84
C VAL A 3 9.72 -9.18 9.99
N LEU A 4 10.11 -8.85 11.23
CA LEU A 4 11.13 -7.82 11.47
C LEU A 4 12.48 -8.19 10.84
N ASN A 5 12.93 -9.43 11.02
CA ASN A 5 14.18 -9.91 10.43
C ASN A 5 14.13 -9.97 8.89
N LEU A 6 12.94 -10.12 8.30
CA LEU A 6 12.78 -9.99 6.86
C LEU A 6 12.96 -8.53 6.43
N LEU A 7 12.28 -7.61 7.09
CA LEU A 7 12.34 -6.19 6.73
C LEU A 7 13.73 -5.58 6.92
N THR A 8 14.46 -5.96 7.97
CA THR A 8 15.82 -5.44 8.22
C THR A 8 16.83 -5.85 7.16
N LYS A 9 16.55 -6.89 6.36
CA LYS A 9 17.39 -7.27 5.20
C LYS A 9 17.21 -6.31 4.01
N TYR A 10 16.03 -5.73 3.85
CA TYR A 10 15.67 -4.95 2.66
C TYR A 10 15.46 -3.46 2.93
N THR A 11 15.30 -3.06 4.21
CA THR A 11 14.91 -1.68 4.57
C THR A 11 15.71 -1.18 5.77
N LYS A 12 16.09 0.10 5.73
CA LYS A 12 16.67 0.80 6.87
C LYS A 12 15.56 1.22 7.84
N LYS A 13 15.88 1.22 9.14
CA LYS A 13 14.98 1.68 10.20
C LYS A 13 14.48 3.09 9.90
N GLY A 14 13.18 3.29 10.02
CA GLY A 14 12.51 4.58 9.88
C GLY A 14 12.40 5.12 8.46
N MET A 15 12.83 4.38 7.42
CA MET A 15 12.79 4.89 6.04
C MET A 15 11.51 4.53 5.29
N CYS A 16 11.03 3.29 5.42
CA CYS A 16 9.92 2.80 4.62
C CYS A 16 8.57 3.02 5.32
N PRO A 17 7.58 3.66 4.69
CA PRO A 17 6.22 3.73 5.20
C PRO A 17 5.54 2.37 5.14
N LEU A 18 4.52 2.16 5.96
CA LEU A 18 3.64 0.99 5.84
C LEU A 18 2.67 1.22 4.67
N ALA A 19 2.48 0.22 3.81
CA ALA A 19 1.64 0.31 2.63
C ALA A 19 0.61 -0.82 2.57
N GLY A 20 -0.58 -0.53 2.04
CA GLY A 20 -1.67 -1.50 1.90
C GLY A 20 -3.02 -0.82 1.66
N SER A 21 -4.07 -1.61 1.46
CA SER A 21 -5.46 -1.11 1.41
C SER A 21 -6.04 -1.05 2.82
N SER A 22 -6.62 0.08 3.20
CA SER A 22 -7.22 0.27 4.54
C SER A 22 -6.23 0.04 5.68
N VAL A 23 -4.96 0.38 5.44
CA VAL A 23 -3.80 -0.02 6.26
C VAL A 23 -3.75 0.66 7.63
N SER A 24 -4.60 1.67 7.86
CA SER A 24 -4.74 2.32 9.16
C SER A 24 -5.12 1.35 10.28
N VAL A 25 -5.94 0.34 9.98
CA VAL A 25 -6.33 -0.71 10.94
C VAL A 25 -5.13 -1.61 11.23
N ASP A 26 -4.41 -2.07 10.21
CA ASP A 26 -3.21 -2.89 10.39
C ASP A 26 -2.16 -2.16 11.23
N ARG A 27 -1.97 -0.87 10.96
CA ARG A 27 -1.07 -0.01 11.74
C ARG A 27 -1.43 0.01 13.22
N LEU A 28 -2.72 0.08 13.55
CA LEU A 28 -3.19 0.07 14.94
C LEU A 28 -2.78 -1.23 15.65
N PHE A 29 -2.99 -2.37 15.01
CA PHE A 29 -2.59 -3.68 15.55
C PHE A 29 -1.07 -3.81 15.66
N ILE A 30 -0.33 -3.41 14.63
CA ILE A 30 1.15 -3.42 14.64
C ILE A 30 1.70 -2.55 15.77
N ASN A 31 1.18 -1.35 15.98
CA ASN A 31 1.62 -0.45 17.06
C ASN A 31 1.38 -1.07 18.44
N ARG A 32 0.26 -1.75 18.62
CA ARG A 32 -0.11 -2.35 19.91
C ARG A 32 0.62 -3.67 20.18
N GLN A 33 0.73 -4.54 19.17
CA GLN A 33 1.12 -5.94 19.34
C GLN A 33 2.54 -6.23 18.84
N MET A 34 3.11 -5.37 18.00
CA MET A 34 4.39 -5.59 17.33
C MET A 34 5.30 -4.35 17.43
N GLN A 35 5.55 -3.87 18.65
CA GLN A 35 6.25 -2.61 18.91
C GLN A 35 7.62 -2.48 18.22
N ASN A 36 8.41 -3.56 18.18
CA ASN A 36 9.71 -3.55 17.49
C ASN A 36 9.57 -3.38 15.98
N LEU A 37 8.52 -3.96 15.38
CA LEU A 37 8.17 -3.76 13.98
C LEU A 37 7.70 -2.33 13.75
N ALA A 38 6.82 -1.82 14.61
CA ALA A 38 6.33 -0.44 14.54
C ALA A 38 7.48 0.57 14.58
N ALA A 39 8.47 0.37 15.47
CA ALA A 39 9.65 1.21 15.58
C ALA A 39 10.61 1.12 14.39
N HIS A 40 10.52 0.06 13.57
CA HIS A 40 11.31 -0.07 12.34
C HIS A 40 10.69 0.67 11.16
N LEU A 41 9.36 0.81 11.13
CA LEU A 41 8.62 1.45 10.05
C LEU A 41 8.64 2.99 10.20
N HIS A 42 8.61 3.72 9.08
CA HIS A 42 8.37 5.17 9.10
C HIS A 42 6.92 5.45 9.57
N TYR A 43 6.67 6.60 10.22
CA TYR A 43 5.36 6.94 10.79
C TYR A 43 4.24 7.13 9.74
N ARG A 44 4.59 7.54 8.51
CA ARG A 44 3.62 7.69 7.40
C ARG A 44 3.16 6.34 6.88
N THR A 45 1.99 6.35 6.27
CA THR A 45 1.37 5.22 5.58
C THR A 45 1.05 5.60 4.13
N ILE A 46 1.15 4.62 3.24
CA ILE A 46 0.64 4.70 1.87
C ILE A 46 -0.62 3.85 1.82
N ASP A 47 -1.78 4.50 1.97
CA ASP A 47 -3.07 3.81 1.97
C ASP A 47 -3.69 3.83 0.57
N VAL A 48 -3.74 2.66 -0.06
CA VAL A 48 -4.30 2.48 -1.41
C VAL A 48 -5.79 2.88 -1.45
N SER A 49 -6.51 2.68 -0.35
CA SER A 49 -7.93 3.03 -0.27
C SER A 49 -8.17 4.54 -0.33
N SER A 50 -7.22 5.35 0.14
CA SER A 50 -7.29 6.82 -0.01
C SER A 50 -7.29 7.23 -1.48
N PHE A 51 -6.45 6.58 -2.31
CA PHE A 51 -6.44 6.83 -3.75
C PHE A 51 -7.73 6.33 -4.40
N LYS A 52 -8.24 5.15 -4.02
CA LYS A 52 -9.54 4.66 -4.50
C LYS A 52 -10.65 5.67 -4.29
N GLU A 53 -10.76 6.24 -3.09
CA GLU A 53 -11.82 7.17 -2.75
C GLU A 53 -11.70 8.50 -3.53
N ILE A 54 -10.48 8.97 -3.80
CA ILE A 54 -10.22 10.12 -4.67
C ILE A 54 -10.62 9.78 -6.11
N VAL A 55 -10.13 8.67 -6.65
CA VAL A 55 -10.40 8.24 -8.04
C VAL A 55 -11.89 8.08 -8.30
N LYS A 56 -12.60 7.43 -7.37
CA LYS A 56 -14.05 7.24 -7.45
C LYS A 56 -14.83 8.55 -7.53
N ARG A 57 -14.40 9.60 -6.81
CA ARG A 57 -15.11 10.89 -6.75
C ARG A 57 -14.71 11.85 -7.85
N TRP A 58 -13.42 11.89 -8.18
CA TRP A 58 -12.88 12.88 -9.11
C TRP A 58 -12.80 12.36 -10.55
N TYR A 59 -12.76 11.03 -10.73
CA TYR A 59 -12.65 10.38 -12.04
C TYR A 59 -13.65 9.21 -12.18
N PRO A 60 -14.97 9.44 -12.02
CA PRO A 60 -15.97 8.37 -11.97
C PRO A 60 -15.99 7.50 -13.23
N GLU A 61 -15.80 8.09 -14.42
CA GLU A 61 -15.78 7.35 -15.69
C GLU A 61 -14.57 6.40 -15.79
N LYS A 62 -13.39 6.85 -15.37
CA LYS A 62 -12.21 5.99 -15.29
C LYS A 62 -12.35 4.94 -14.20
N TYR A 63 -12.91 5.31 -13.05
CA TYR A 63 -13.16 4.35 -11.97
C TYR A 63 -14.05 3.19 -12.43
N ALA A 64 -15.05 3.46 -13.28
CA ALA A 64 -15.93 2.44 -13.85
C ALA A 64 -15.21 1.41 -14.74
N THR A 65 -14.00 1.72 -15.24
CA THR A 65 -13.19 0.78 -16.03
C THR A 65 -12.17 0.00 -15.19
N MET A 66 -12.11 0.24 -13.88
CA MET A 66 -11.17 -0.43 -12.99
C MET A 66 -11.51 -1.93 -12.88
N PRO A 67 -10.51 -2.84 -12.95
CA PRO A 67 -10.76 -4.26 -12.76
C PRO A 67 -11.36 -4.55 -11.38
N ALA A 68 -12.32 -5.49 -11.35
CA ALA A 68 -12.88 -5.98 -10.09
C ALA A 68 -11.81 -6.74 -9.28
N LYS A 69 -11.88 -6.61 -7.95
CA LYS A 69 -11.06 -7.43 -7.04
C LYS A 69 -11.50 -8.88 -7.13
N ILE A 70 -10.55 -9.81 -7.05
CA ILE A 70 -10.85 -11.24 -7.03
C ILE A 70 -11.35 -11.64 -5.64
N GLY A 71 -10.88 -10.96 -4.58
CA GLY A 71 -11.41 -11.11 -3.24
C GLY A 71 -10.97 -12.41 -2.56
N LYS A 72 -9.70 -12.78 -2.73
CA LYS A 72 -9.14 -13.97 -2.09
C LYS A 72 -8.84 -13.70 -0.62
N HIS A 73 -9.07 -14.69 0.24
CA HIS A 73 -8.99 -14.51 1.71
C HIS A 73 -7.58 -14.60 2.32
N ARG A 74 -6.50 -14.66 1.53
CA ARG A 74 -5.13 -14.76 2.07
C ARG A 74 -4.45 -13.41 2.08
N ALA A 75 -3.74 -13.11 3.15
CA ALA A 75 -2.98 -11.88 3.30
C ALA A 75 -2.01 -11.60 2.12
N VAL A 76 -1.37 -12.63 1.57
CA VAL A 76 -0.48 -12.48 0.41
C VAL A 76 -1.27 -12.05 -0.84
N ASP A 77 -2.45 -12.65 -1.07
CA ASP A 77 -3.29 -12.28 -2.21
C ASP A 77 -3.81 -10.84 -2.04
N ASP A 78 -4.24 -10.45 -0.84
CA ASP A 78 -4.68 -9.08 -0.54
C ASP A 78 -3.58 -8.02 -0.76
N ILE A 79 -2.32 -8.36 -0.41
CA ILE A 79 -1.15 -7.49 -0.67
C ILE A 79 -0.93 -7.34 -2.18
N LEU A 80 -0.94 -8.45 -2.92
CA LEU A 80 -0.75 -8.43 -4.38
C LEU A 80 -1.86 -7.65 -5.09
N GLU A 81 -3.12 -7.83 -4.67
CA GLU A 81 -4.24 -7.04 -5.18
C GLU A 81 -4.08 -5.55 -4.90
N SER A 82 -3.62 -5.17 -3.69
CA SER A 82 -3.38 -3.77 -3.34
C SER A 82 -2.27 -3.14 -4.19
N ILE A 83 -1.22 -3.92 -4.52
CA ILE A 83 -0.13 -3.47 -5.40
C ILE A 83 -0.64 -3.26 -6.83
N GLU A 84 -1.42 -4.20 -7.38
CA GLU A 84 -1.96 -4.07 -8.73
C GLU A 84 -2.99 -2.94 -8.84
N GLU A 85 -3.79 -2.71 -7.80
CA GLU A 85 -4.70 -1.57 -7.70
C GLU A 85 -3.92 -0.24 -7.77
N LEU A 86 -2.86 -0.08 -6.97
CA LEU A 86 -2.05 1.14 -6.99
C LEU A 86 -1.32 1.33 -8.33
N LYS A 87 -0.80 0.25 -8.94
CA LYS A 87 -0.23 0.31 -10.30
C LYS A 87 -1.25 0.76 -11.33
N TRP A 88 -2.51 0.32 -11.21
CA TRP A 88 -3.59 0.78 -12.09
C TRP A 88 -3.81 2.29 -11.92
N TYR A 89 -3.81 2.83 -10.69
CA TYR A 89 -3.89 4.29 -10.48
C TYR A 89 -2.72 5.03 -11.13
N CYS A 90 -1.49 4.53 -10.97
CA CYS A 90 -0.31 5.13 -11.59
C CYS A 90 -0.41 5.20 -13.11
N ARG A 91 -0.93 4.16 -13.76
CA ARG A 91 -1.05 4.10 -15.24
C ARG A 91 -2.21 4.91 -15.80
N ASN A 92 -3.30 5.09 -15.04
CA ASN A 92 -4.56 5.59 -15.59
C ASN A 92 -4.96 6.97 -15.08
N ILE A 93 -4.42 7.41 -13.94
CA ILE A 93 -4.85 8.62 -13.24
C ILE A 93 -3.69 9.60 -13.07
N PHE A 94 -2.54 9.12 -12.60
CA PHE A 94 -1.39 10.01 -12.42
C PHE A 94 -0.80 10.41 -13.76
N LYS A 95 -0.33 11.66 -13.81
CA LYS A 95 0.40 12.16 -14.96
C LYS A 95 1.66 11.31 -15.14
N GLU A 96 1.94 10.91 -16.38
CA GLU A 96 3.23 10.32 -16.71
C GLU A 96 4.34 11.27 -16.32
N THR A 97 5.16 10.81 -15.38
CA THR A 97 6.40 11.46 -15.02
C THR A 97 7.51 10.69 -15.69
N GLU A 98 8.37 11.38 -16.45
CA GLU A 98 9.72 10.88 -16.71
C GLU A 98 10.41 10.78 -15.34
N ILE A 99 10.36 9.59 -14.73
CA ILE A 99 11.14 9.33 -13.52
C ILE A 99 12.59 9.22 -14.02
N PRO A 100 13.50 10.13 -13.64
CA PRO A 100 14.90 9.91 -13.92
C PRO A 100 15.28 8.64 -13.17
N VAL A 101 15.62 7.59 -13.90
CA VAL A 101 16.24 6.41 -13.29
C VAL A 101 17.57 6.90 -12.72
N GLN A 102 17.64 6.98 -11.39
CA GLN A 102 18.90 7.12 -10.66
C GLN A 102 19.63 5.79 -10.62
#